data_AF-A0AAD8LMP6-F1
#
_entry.id   AF-A0AAD8LMP6-F1
#
_cell.length_a   1.000
_cell.length_b   1.000
_cell.length_c   1.000
_cell.angle_alpha   90.00
_cell.angle_beta   90.00
_cell.angle_gamma   90.00
#
_symmetry.space_group_name_H-M   'P 1'
#
loop_
_entity.id
_entity.type
_entity.pdbx_description
1 polymer ?
#
loop_
_entity_poly.entity_id
_entity_poly.type
_entity_poly.pdbx_seq_one_letter_code
_entity_poly.pdbx_strand_id
1 'polypeptide(L)'
;MIPIKPLARVLTQVIWIASGTIIRATLKAYRESVAQSGIAAPSLARQKMSPEEAARILGFTSHKGIAMEEIARAHERLRRNNMASNNFAGSPYLVERIDAAGYILSEELGKVPPSGK
;
A
#
# COMPACT_ATOMS: atom_id res chain seq x y z
N MET A 1 22.56 -33.65 -23.02
CA MET A 1 21.37 -32.79 -22.81
C MET A 1 20.20 -33.69 -22.44
N ILE A 2 19.82 -33.73 -21.17
CA ILE A 2 18.72 -34.58 -20.67
C ILE A 2 17.40 -33.99 -21.20
N PRO A 3 16.51 -34.77 -21.84
CA PRO A 3 15.27 -34.23 -22.38
C PRO A 3 14.27 -33.99 -21.24
N ILE A 4 14.14 -32.74 -20.80
CA ILE A 4 13.22 -32.28 -19.72
C ILE A 4 11.74 -32.30 -20.18
N LYS A 5 11.49 -32.49 -21.48
CA LYS A 5 10.16 -32.42 -22.11
C LYS A 5 9.09 -33.41 -21.58
N PRO A 6 9.38 -34.69 -21.27
CA PRO A 6 8.34 -35.62 -20.82
C PRO A 6 7.97 -35.41 -19.35
N LEU A 7 8.94 -35.07 -18.49
CA LEU A 7 8.69 -34.85 -17.05
C LEU A 7 7.79 -33.64 -16.81
N ALA A 8 8.00 -32.56 -17.58
CA ALA A 8 7.16 -31.37 -17.54
C ALA A 8 5.70 -31.67 -17.89
N ARG A 9 5.46 -32.58 -18.85
CA ARG A 9 4.11 -32.94 -19.32
C ARG A 9 3.32 -33.71 -18.27
N VAL A 10 3.99 -34.65 -17.59
CA VAL A 10 3.39 -35.41 -16.49
C VAL A 10 3.07 -34.50 -15.30
N LEU A 11 3.97 -33.57 -14.96
CA LEU A 11 3.75 -32.61 -13.87
C LEU A 11 2.53 -31.71 -14.15
N THR A 12 2.38 -31.22 -15.38
CA THR A 12 1.22 -30.41 -15.77
C THR A 12 -0.10 -31.19 -15.76
N GLN A 13 -0.09 -32.47 -16.10
CA GLN A 13 -1.30 -33.32 -16.07
C GLN A 13 -1.77 -33.58 -14.63
N VAL A 14 -0.83 -33.81 -13.70
CA VAL A 14 -1.17 -34.03 -12.29
C VAL A 14 -1.71 -32.74 -11.63
N ILE A 15 -1.18 -31.57 -12.01
CA ILE A 15 -1.67 -30.27 -11.51
C ILE A 15 -3.08 -29.96 -12.05
N TRP A 16 -3.38 -30.31 -13.31
CA TRP A 16 -4.69 -30.02 -13.91
C TRP A 16 -5.83 -30.87 -13.31
N ILE A 17 -5.55 -32.10 -12.89
CA ILE A 17 -6.57 -33.04 -12.37
C ILE A 17 -6.87 -32.80 -10.88
N ALA A 18 -5.95 -32.20 -10.11
CA ALA A 18 -6.07 -32.08 -8.64
C ALA A 18 -6.48 -30.68 -8.11
N SER A 19 -6.89 -29.74 -8.97
CA SER A 19 -7.02 -28.32 -8.60
C SER A 19 -8.42 -27.86 -8.15
N GLY A 20 -9.35 -28.76 -7.82
CA GLY A 20 -10.75 -28.37 -7.55
C GLY A 20 -11.08 -27.97 -6.11
N THR A 21 -10.50 -28.64 -5.11
CA THR A 21 -11.04 -28.63 -3.74
C THR A 21 -10.05 -28.23 -2.64
N ILE A 22 -8.75 -28.32 -2.90
CA ILE A 22 -7.71 -28.04 -1.90
C ILE A 22 -7.49 -26.53 -1.71
N ILE A 23 -7.75 -25.72 -2.74
CA ILE A 23 -7.44 -24.27 -2.77
C ILE A 23 -8.32 -23.46 -1.81
N ARG A 24 -9.61 -23.82 -1.65
CA ARG A 24 -10.51 -23.05 -0.76
C ARG A 24 -10.21 -23.27 0.73
N ALA A 25 -9.76 -24.47 1.11
CA ALA A 25 -9.42 -24.79 2.49
C ALA A 25 -8.09 -24.13 2.91
N THR A 26 -7.07 -24.14 2.05
CA THR A 26 -5.81 -23.43 2.31
C THR A 26 -5.99 -21.92 2.30
N LEU A 27 -6.83 -21.35 1.43
CA LEU A 27 -7.13 -19.91 1.46
C LEU A 27 -7.86 -19.50 2.75
N LYS A 28 -8.75 -20.34 3.29
CA LYS A 28 -9.45 -20.05 4.55
C LYS A 28 -8.52 -20.14 5.75
N ALA A 29 -7.70 -21.19 5.83
CA ALA A 29 -6.71 -21.36 6.89
C ALA A 29 -5.59 -20.29 6.83
N TYR A 30 -5.20 -19.85 5.62
CA TYR A 30 -4.27 -18.72 5.45
C TYR A 30 -4.90 -17.39 5.83
N ARG A 31 -6.18 -17.16 5.49
CA ARG A 31 -6.91 -15.98 5.99
C ARG A 31 -7.07 -15.98 7.50
N GLU A 32 -7.33 -17.13 8.12
CA GLU A 32 -7.42 -17.24 9.58
C GLU A 32 -6.06 -17.06 10.25
N SER A 33 -4.98 -17.61 9.70
CA SER A 33 -3.63 -17.41 10.25
C SER A 33 -3.13 -15.97 10.09
N VAL A 34 -3.50 -15.28 9.01
CA VAL A 34 -3.20 -13.84 8.82
C VAL A 34 -4.10 -12.96 9.69
N ALA A 35 -5.39 -13.29 9.83
CA ALA A 35 -6.31 -12.55 10.69
C ALA A 35 -5.98 -12.69 12.19
N GLN A 36 -5.45 -13.84 12.61
CA GLN A 36 -4.98 -14.07 13.98
C GLN A 36 -3.58 -13.50 14.22
N SER A 37 -2.82 -13.22 13.15
CA SER A 37 -1.55 -12.49 13.16
C SER A 37 -1.75 -10.97 13.07
N GLY A 38 -2.71 -10.38 13.80
CA GLY A 38 -2.75 -8.94 14.11
C GLY A 38 -2.76 -7.91 12.96
N ILE A 39 -2.73 -8.31 11.69
CA ILE A 39 -2.76 -7.41 10.54
C ILE A 39 -4.18 -7.46 10.00
N ALA A 40 -5.01 -6.56 10.53
CA ALA A 40 -6.35 -6.31 10.05
C ALA A 40 -6.33 -6.20 8.51
N ALA A 41 -7.01 -7.13 7.84
CA ALA A 41 -7.25 -7.06 6.41
C ALA A 41 -7.90 -5.69 6.12
N PRO A 42 -7.31 -4.83 5.27
CA PRO A 42 -7.89 -3.54 4.99
C PRO A 42 -9.24 -3.80 4.32
N SER A 43 -10.30 -3.24 4.92
CA SER A 43 -11.63 -3.33 4.37
C SER A 43 -11.60 -2.92 2.90
N LEU A 44 -12.29 -3.68 2.05
CA LEU A 44 -12.45 -3.43 0.61
C LEU A 44 -13.21 -2.12 0.29
N ALA A 45 -13.35 -1.22 1.26
CA ALA A 45 -13.91 0.11 1.16
C ALA A 45 -13.12 1.11 2.01
N ARG A 46 -11.79 0.96 2.13
CA ARG A 46 -10.93 2.05 2.61
C ARG A 46 -11.07 3.19 1.60
N GLN A 47 -11.93 4.17 1.90
CA GLN A 47 -12.11 5.39 1.12
C GLN A 47 -10.72 5.90 0.73
N LYS A 48 -10.40 5.83 -0.57
CA LYS A 48 -9.14 6.36 -1.07
C LYS A 48 -9.20 7.87 -0.86
N MET A 49 -8.30 8.38 -0.01
CA MET A 49 -8.11 9.82 0.19
C MET A 49 -7.83 10.47 -1.18
N SER A 50 -8.47 11.60 -1.46
CA SER A 50 -8.29 12.29 -2.74
C SER A 50 -6.97 13.08 -2.76
N PRO A 51 -6.37 13.38 -3.94
CA PRO A 51 -5.19 14.25 -4.01
C PRO A 51 -5.41 15.64 -3.38
N GLU A 52 -6.62 16.20 -3.50
CA GLU A 52 -7.01 17.47 -2.87
C GLU A 52 -7.06 17.37 -1.34
N GLU A 53 -7.52 16.24 -0.82
CA GLU A 53 -7.51 15.96 0.61
C GLU A 53 -6.07 15.77 1.11
N ALA A 54 -5.25 15.02 0.37
CA ALA A 54 -3.84 14.82 0.69
C ALA A 54 -3.05 16.15 0.73
N ALA A 55 -3.27 17.03 -0.26
CA ALA A 55 -2.69 18.37 -0.28
C ALA A 55 -3.07 19.18 0.96
N ARG A 56 -4.35 19.18 1.33
CA ARG A 56 -4.83 19.88 2.53
C ARG A 56 -4.23 19.31 3.82
N ILE A 57 -4.09 18.00 3.93
CA ILE A 57 -3.47 17.34 5.09
C ILE A 57 -2.00 17.75 5.25
N LEU A 58 -1.25 17.84 4.15
CA LEU A 58 0.15 18.30 4.19
C LEU A 58 0.29 19.83 4.28
N GLY A 59 -0.82 20.57 4.25
CA GLY A 59 -0.84 22.03 4.38
C GLY A 59 -0.61 22.79 3.09
N PHE A 60 -0.83 22.16 1.93
CA PHE A 60 -0.78 22.81 0.62
C PHE A 60 -2.16 23.34 0.22
N THR A 61 -2.16 24.44 -0.53
CA THR A 61 -3.38 25.07 -1.07
C THR A 61 -3.91 24.38 -2.33
N SER A 62 -3.04 23.64 -3.02
CA SER A 62 -3.33 22.91 -4.26
C SER A 62 -2.54 21.62 -4.30
N HIS A 63 -3.04 20.60 -5.00
CA HIS A 63 -2.33 19.34 -5.24
C HIS A 63 -1.44 19.38 -6.50
N LYS A 64 -1.48 20.48 -7.28
CA LYS A 64 -0.77 20.62 -8.56
C LYS A 64 0.52 21.42 -8.40
N GLY A 65 1.57 21.01 -9.09
CA GLY A 65 2.82 21.77 -9.20
C GLY A 65 3.66 21.82 -7.91
N ILE A 66 3.41 20.92 -6.96
CA ILE A 66 4.23 20.80 -5.75
C ILE A 66 5.50 20.00 -6.10
N ALA A 67 6.67 20.45 -5.67
CA ALA A 67 7.89 19.68 -5.87
C ALA A 67 7.95 18.45 -4.94
N MET A 68 8.58 17.36 -5.38
CA MET A 68 8.71 16.14 -4.57
C MET A 68 9.41 16.42 -3.23
N GLU A 69 10.42 17.28 -3.24
CA GLU A 69 11.16 17.70 -2.04
C GLU A 69 10.27 18.47 -1.05
N GLU A 70 9.28 19.23 -1.54
CA GLU A 70 8.34 19.96 -0.69
C GLU A 70 7.36 19.01 -0.01
N ILE A 71 6.86 18.01 -0.74
CA ILE A 71 6.00 16.94 -0.19
C ILE A 71 6.75 16.20 0.91
N ALA A 72 8.00 15.79 0.66
CA ALA A 72 8.83 15.07 1.63
C ALA A 72 9.09 15.90 2.90
N ARG A 73 9.45 17.18 2.75
CA ARG A 73 9.67 18.09 3.89
C ARG A 73 8.39 18.30 4.72
N ALA A 74 7.26 18.50 4.06
CA ALA A 74 5.97 18.68 4.74
C ALA A 74 5.54 17.42 5.49
N HIS A 75 5.68 16.26 4.85
CA HIS A 75 5.40 14.94 5.43
C HIS A 75 6.24 14.69 6.68
N GLU A 76 7.57 14.83 6.58
CA GLU A 76 8.47 14.56 7.70
C GLU A 76 8.18 15.48 8.89
N ARG A 77 7.99 16.79 8.63
CA ARG A 77 7.68 17.78 9.65
C ARG A 77 6.39 17.43 10.41
N LEU A 78 5.31 17.15 9.68
CA LEU A 78 4.01 16.85 10.29
C LEU A 78 4.03 15.51 11.01
N ARG A 79 4.68 14.49 10.43
CA ARG A 79 4.80 13.17 11.04
C ARG A 79 5.55 13.24 12.36
N ARG A 80 6.70 13.92 12.39
CA ARG A 80 7.51 14.11 13.60
C ARG A 80 6.71 14.79 14.72
N ASN A 81 5.92 15.80 14.37
CA ASN A 81 5.10 16.53 15.35
C ASN A 81 3.94 15.70 15.91
N ASN A 82 3.48 14.68 15.18
CA ASN A 82 2.33 13.85 15.56
C ASN A 82 2.72 12.48 16.13
N MET A 83 4.02 12.15 16.12
CA MET A 83 4.55 10.96 16.78
C MET A 83 4.57 11.11 18.29
N ALA A 84 4.56 9.97 18.98
CA ALA A 84 4.75 9.94 20.42
C ALA A 84 6.12 10.53 20.80
N SER A 85 6.13 11.37 21.83
CA SER A 85 7.31 11.96 22.44
C SER A 85 7.12 11.98 23.97
N ASN A 86 8.16 12.37 24.71
CA ASN A 86 8.12 12.36 26.18
C ASN A 86 6.94 13.13 26.80
N ASN A 87 6.45 14.18 26.11
CA ASN A 87 5.37 15.05 26.62
C ASN A 87 4.06 14.94 25.81
N PHE A 88 4.01 14.05 24.81
CA PHE A 88 2.86 13.91 23.92
C PHE A 88 2.68 12.45 23.52
N ALA A 89 1.51 11.87 23.80
CA ALA A 89 1.22 10.46 23.49
C ALA A 89 1.25 10.13 21.98
N GLY A 90 1.27 11.15 21.11
CA GLY A 90 1.14 10.97 19.67
C GLY A 90 -0.32 10.73 19.26
N SER A 91 -0.56 10.74 17.95
CA SER A 91 -1.83 10.27 17.40
C SER A 91 -1.56 9.31 16.24
N PRO A 92 -1.68 7.99 16.48
CA PRO A 92 -1.49 6.98 15.44
C PRO A 92 -2.37 7.23 14.21
N TYR A 93 -3.62 7.66 14.43
CA TYR A 93 -4.54 8.00 13.34
C TYR A 93 -4.04 9.18 12.49
N LEU A 94 -3.53 10.25 13.12
CA LEU A 94 -2.99 11.39 12.37
C LEU A 94 -1.73 11.00 11.61
N VAL A 95 -0.84 10.19 12.21
CA VAL A 95 0.36 9.67 11.55
C VAL A 95 -0.02 8.84 10.32
N GLU A 96 -0.98 7.93 10.44
CA GLU A 96 -1.47 7.12 9.31
C GLU A 96 -2.04 7.99 8.19
N ARG A 97 -2.78 9.06 8.53
CA ARG A 97 -3.36 10.00 7.56
C ARG A 97 -2.29 10.84 6.87
N ILE A 98 -1.25 11.26 7.60
CA ILE A 98 -0.09 11.98 7.05
C ILE A 98 0.70 11.08 6.10
N ASP A 99 0.94 9.82 6.48
CA ASP A 99 1.63 8.83 5.67
C ASP A 99 0.86 8.54 4.37
N ALA A 100 -0.45 8.36 4.45
CA ALA A 100 -1.31 8.21 3.28
C ALA A 100 -1.28 9.44 2.35
N ALA A 101 -1.31 10.65 2.91
CA ALA A 101 -1.27 11.89 2.13
C ALA A 101 0.05 12.06 1.36
N GLY A 102 1.18 11.77 2.00
CA GLY A 102 2.50 11.76 1.35
C GLY A 102 2.57 10.78 0.18
N TYR A 103 2.10 9.55 0.40
CA TYR A 103 2.04 8.53 -0.63
C TYR A 103 1.21 8.98 -1.84
N ILE A 104 -0.01 9.47 -1.61
CA ILE A 104 -0.94 9.86 -2.70
C ILE A 104 -0.37 10.99 -3.55
N LEU A 105 0.19 12.04 -2.94
CA LEU A 105 0.76 13.16 -3.70
C LEU A 105 2.01 12.76 -4.47
N SER A 106 2.85 11.88 -3.90
CA SER A 106 4.01 11.35 -4.61
C SER A 106 3.62 10.47 -5.80
N GLU A 107 2.57 9.66 -5.66
CA GLU A 107 2.01 8.83 -6.73
C GLU A 107 1.40 9.70 -7.83
N GLU A 108 0.71 10.78 -7.45
CA GLU A 108 0.14 11.74 -8.40
C GLU A 108 1.22 12.46 -9.20
N LEU A 109 2.33 12.85 -8.57
CA LEU A 109 3.49 13.40 -9.28
C LEU A 109 4.07 12.40 -10.30
N GLY A 110 4.10 11.11 -9.97
CA GLY A 110 4.55 10.06 -10.89
C GLY A 110 3.60 9.82 -12.06
N LYS A 111 2.30 10.15 -11.91
CA LYS A 111 1.31 10.12 -12.99
C LYS A 111 1.34 11.37 -13.87
N VAL A 112 1.76 12.50 -13.31
CA VAL A 112 1.94 13.74 -14.07
C VAL A 112 3.23 13.60 -14.90
N PRO A 113 3.15 13.49 -16.24
CA PRO A 113 4.36 13.42 -17.06
C PRO A 113 5.22 14.67 -16.81
N PRO A 114 6.56 14.56 -16.83
CA PRO A 114 7.43 15.72 -16.66
C PRO A 114 7.03 16.73 -17.73
N SER A 115 6.49 17.87 -17.31
CA SER A 115 6.18 18.96 -18.22
C SER A 115 7.50 19.41 -18.85
N GLY A 116 7.72 18.99 -20.10
CA GLY A 116 8.82 19.44 -20.92
C GLY A 116 8.77 20.96 -21.00
N LYS A 117 9.78 21.60 -20.44
CA LYS A 117 10.19 22.94 -20.80
C LYS A 117 11.34 22.82 -21.79
#